data_AF-A0A7S1J976-F1
#
_entry.id   AF-A0A7S1J976-F1
#
_cell.length_a   1.000
_cell.length_b   1.000
_cell.length_c   1.000
_cell.angle_alpha   90.00
_cell.angle_beta   90.00
_cell.angle_gamma   90.00
#
_symmetry.space_group_name_H-M   'P 1'
#
loop_
_entity.id
_entity.type
_entity.pdbx_description
1 polymer ?
#
loop_
_entity_poly.entity_id
_entity_poly.type
_entity_poly.pdbx_seq_one_letter_code
_entity_poly.pdbx_strand_id
1 'polypeptide(L)'
;MVAWAFGTLGNRVVPRDAMASIAAKVRRDNLAAQADCQAVSNIAWAFAQMGYKDRVLMAILSARLQTDGFLQTCSPQALASTTWAFADLRVRDELLMAAIADHIMADGGMPTGSPQSVSMIAGAFAILRIRNEPLLALLGDRIIETPGFIETFQAQDVATTAWAYATLGVVHQPLVAALSRRVKAPGYLATFDATQLADTAWALVQLHIRDPDLMDRVAARALEPGLLGTAHAHVLVRLTEAYTGMGILHRELM
;
A
#
# COMPACT_ATOMS: atom_id res chain seq x y z
N MET A 1 2.25 24.47 1.14
CA MET A 1 3.24 24.39 2.25
C MET A 1 2.68 23.84 3.57
N VAL A 2 1.42 23.36 3.63
CA VAL A 2 0.83 22.79 4.86
C VAL A 2 1.03 21.26 4.97
N ALA A 3 1.20 20.56 3.84
CA ALA A 3 1.36 19.09 3.83
C ALA A 3 2.70 18.57 4.40
N TRP A 4 3.78 19.37 4.34
CA TRP A 4 5.11 18.99 4.84
C TRP A 4 5.30 19.24 6.35
N ALA A 5 4.40 20.00 6.99
CA ALA A 5 4.50 20.29 8.43
C ALA A 5 3.95 19.16 9.32
N PHE A 6 3.19 18.20 8.76
CA PHE A 6 2.51 17.16 9.54
C PHE A 6 3.21 15.79 9.53
N GLY A 7 4.08 15.52 8.55
CA GLY A 7 4.87 14.27 8.52
C GLY A 7 5.95 14.19 9.61
N THR A 8 6.39 15.34 10.14
CA THR A 8 7.39 15.44 11.23
C THR A 8 6.77 15.56 12.62
N LEU A 9 5.43 15.57 12.73
CA LEU A 9 4.72 15.62 14.01
C LEU A 9 4.37 14.21 14.47
N GLY A 10 5.38 13.34 14.52
CA GLY A 10 5.30 12.12 15.30
C GLY A 10 4.86 12.47 16.73
N ASN A 11 3.69 11.98 17.11
CA ASN A 11 3.19 11.99 18.48
C ASN A 11 2.59 13.29 19.06
N ARG A 12 2.16 14.27 18.25
CA ARG A 12 1.25 15.33 18.74
C ARG A 12 -0.19 15.00 18.39
N VAL A 13 -1.03 14.81 19.41
CA VAL A 13 -2.50 14.77 19.27
C VAL A 13 -2.93 16.07 18.58
N VAL A 14 -3.18 16.02 17.27
CA VAL A 14 -3.94 17.09 16.63
C VAL A 14 -5.33 17.04 17.25
N PRO A 15 -5.81 18.12 17.90
CA PRO A 15 -7.11 18.11 18.53
C PRO A 15 -8.15 17.75 17.47
N ARG A 16 -9.02 16.77 17.76
CA ARG A 16 -10.11 16.38 16.84
C ARG A 16 -10.91 17.59 16.36
N ASP A 17 -11.01 18.62 17.21
CA ASP A 17 -11.65 19.90 16.93
C ASP A 17 -11.03 20.66 15.75
N ALA A 18 -9.70 20.58 15.58
CA ALA A 18 -9.02 21.19 14.45
C ALA A 18 -9.39 20.49 13.14
N MET A 19 -9.38 19.15 13.12
CA MET A 19 -9.79 18.37 11.93
C MET A 19 -11.26 18.59 11.59
N ALA A 20 -12.14 18.62 12.61
CA ALA A 20 -13.55 18.95 12.45
C ALA A 20 -13.75 20.36 11.85
N SER A 21 -12.99 21.34 12.33
CA SER A 21 -13.05 22.73 11.84
C SER A 21 -12.56 22.86 10.39
N ILE A 22 -11.48 22.16 10.03
CA ILE A 22 -10.99 22.09 8.65
C ILE A 22 -12.04 21.45 7.74
N ALA A 23 -12.62 20.32 8.15
CA ALA A 23 -13.67 19.66 7.37
C ALA A 23 -14.90 20.57 7.19
N ALA A 24 -15.31 21.28 8.24
CA ALA A 24 -16.39 22.26 8.17
C ALA A 24 -16.07 23.41 7.21
N LYS A 25 -14.83 23.89 7.19
CA LYS A 25 -14.39 24.94 6.26
C LYS A 25 -14.39 24.45 4.80
N VAL A 26 -13.84 23.25 4.53
CA VAL A 26 -13.85 22.66 3.19
C VAL A 26 -15.28 22.52 2.65
N ARG A 27 -16.21 22.10 3.51
CA ARG A 27 -17.64 22.03 3.18
C ARG A 27 -18.25 23.39 2.91
N ARG A 28 -18.11 24.33 3.85
CA ARG A 28 -18.76 25.64 3.81
C ARG A 28 -18.33 26.45 2.58
N ASP A 29 -17.04 26.41 2.27
CA ASP A 29 -16.45 27.25 1.22
C ASP A 29 -16.34 26.50 -0.12
N ASN A 30 -16.87 25.27 -0.20
CA ASN A 30 -16.81 24.40 -1.38
C ASN A 30 -15.38 24.26 -1.96
N LEU A 31 -14.39 24.11 -1.07
CA LEU A 31 -12.97 24.16 -1.46
C LEU A 31 -12.58 22.99 -2.37
N ALA A 32 -13.23 21.83 -2.20
CA ALA A 32 -12.96 20.66 -3.04
C ALA A 32 -13.29 20.91 -4.52
N ALA A 33 -14.33 21.69 -4.83
CA ALA A 33 -14.70 22.00 -6.21
C ALA A 33 -13.69 22.92 -6.91
N GLN A 34 -12.96 23.73 -6.14
CA GLN A 34 -11.96 24.68 -6.64
C GLN A 34 -10.53 24.11 -6.62
N ALA A 35 -10.34 22.98 -5.95
CA ALA A 35 -9.06 22.32 -5.80
C ALA A 35 -8.67 21.56 -7.09
N ASP A 36 -7.36 21.56 -7.36
CA ASP A 36 -6.74 20.60 -8.27
C ASP A 36 -6.66 19.21 -7.61
N CYS A 37 -6.32 18.19 -8.41
CA CYS A 37 -6.30 16.82 -7.90
C CYS A 37 -5.25 16.63 -6.79
N GLN A 38 -4.12 17.33 -6.84
CA GLN A 38 -3.10 17.22 -5.80
C GLN A 38 -3.60 17.77 -4.46
N ALA A 39 -4.35 18.87 -4.46
CA ALA A 39 -4.96 19.44 -3.28
C ALA A 39 -6.06 18.51 -2.71
N VAL A 40 -6.90 17.91 -3.55
CA VAL A 40 -7.89 16.89 -3.12
C VAL A 40 -7.19 15.71 -2.45
N SER A 41 -6.14 15.19 -3.08
CA SER A 41 -5.32 14.10 -2.55
C SER A 41 -4.67 14.47 -1.21
N ASN A 42 -4.11 15.67 -1.09
CA ASN A 42 -3.46 16.13 0.14
C ASN A 42 -4.47 16.26 1.29
N ILE A 43 -5.71 16.69 1.01
CA ILE A 43 -6.77 16.74 2.02
C ILE A 43 -7.10 15.32 2.49
N ALA A 44 -7.36 14.38 1.57
CA ALA A 44 -7.66 13.00 1.92
C ALA A 44 -6.53 12.38 2.77
N TRP A 45 -5.28 12.53 2.30
CA TRP A 45 -4.09 12.04 2.99
C TRP A 45 -3.94 12.61 4.39
N ALA A 46 -4.10 13.93 4.57
CA ALA A 46 -3.98 14.56 5.88
C ALA A 46 -5.00 14.00 6.88
N PHE A 47 -6.23 13.71 6.44
CA PHE A 47 -7.25 13.10 7.29
C PHE A 47 -6.90 11.65 7.67
N ALA A 48 -6.34 10.88 6.74
CA ALA A 48 -5.84 9.54 7.01
C ALA A 48 -4.69 9.52 8.02
N GLN A 49 -3.68 10.37 7.81
CA GLN A 49 -2.53 10.49 8.73
C GLN A 49 -2.95 10.84 10.17
N MET A 50 -4.08 11.55 10.33
CA MET A 50 -4.63 11.91 11.65
C MET A 50 -5.62 10.88 12.20
N GLY A 51 -5.91 9.80 11.46
CA GLY A 51 -6.92 8.81 11.82
C GLY A 51 -8.33 9.39 11.97
N TYR A 52 -8.61 10.54 11.34
CA TYR A 52 -9.87 11.27 11.51
C TYR A 52 -10.82 10.97 10.34
N LYS A 53 -11.77 10.07 10.58
CA LYS A 53 -12.75 9.64 9.58
C LYS A 53 -13.97 10.55 9.51
N ASP A 54 -13.92 11.60 8.68
CA ASP A 54 -15.09 12.42 8.34
C ASP A 54 -15.78 11.90 7.07
N ARG A 55 -16.85 11.11 7.22
CA ARG A 55 -17.53 10.47 6.08
C ARG A 55 -18.11 11.48 5.07
N VAL A 56 -18.56 12.64 5.52
CA VAL A 56 -19.16 13.65 4.64
C VAL A 56 -18.08 14.31 3.81
N LEU A 57 -16.95 14.66 4.41
CA LEU A 57 -15.81 15.19 3.66
C LEU A 57 -15.32 14.15 2.64
N MET A 58 -15.15 12.89 3.03
CA MET A 58 -14.70 11.84 2.11
C MET A 58 -15.66 11.66 0.93
N ALA A 59 -16.98 11.74 1.17
CA ALA A 59 -17.98 11.72 0.08
C ALA A 59 -17.85 12.92 -0.87
N ILE A 60 -17.52 14.12 -0.35
CA ILE A 60 -17.29 15.31 -1.18
C ILE A 60 -16.04 15.17 -2.04
N LEU A 61 -14.94 14.66 -1.46
CA LEU A 61 -13.70 14.43 -2.21
C LEU A 61 -13.92 13.35 -3.29
N SER A 62 -14.64 12.28 -2.94
CA SER A 62 -15.05 11.23 -3.88
C SER A 62 -15.88 11.78 -5.04
N ALA A 63 -16.90 12.58 -4.75
CA ALA A 63 -17.73 13.22 -5.77
C ALA A 63 -16.91 14.13 -6.69
N ARG A 64 -15.93 14.88 -6.15
CA ARG A 64 -15.02 15.70 -6.94
C ARG A 64 -14.16 14.85 -7.88
N LEU A 65 -13.59 13.76 -7.38
CA LEU A 65 -12.73 12.87 -8.17
C LEU A 65 -13.50 12.21 -9.31
N GLN A 66 -14.78 11.92 -9.11
CA GLN A 66 -15.66 11.33 -10.13
C GLN A 66 -16.24 12.35 -11.12
N THR A 67 -15.88 13.64 -11.04
CA THR A 67 -16.28 14.61 -12.08
C THR A 67 -15.54 14.34 -13.39
N ASP A 68 -16.25 14.52 -14.51
CA ASP A 68 -15.70 14.23 -15.83
C ASP A 68 -14.39 14.98 -16.09
N GLY A 69 -13.41 14.27 -16.64
CA GLY A 69 -12.08 14.79 -16.92
C GLY A 69 -11.17 15.05 -15.70
N PHE A 70 -11.65 14.90 -14.45
CA PHE A 70 -10.85 15.29 -13.29
C PHE A 70 -9.73 14.29 -12.95
N LEU A 71 -9.99 12.98 -13.04
CA LEU A 71 -8.95 11.96 -12.79
C LEU A 71 -7.77 12.08 -13.76
N GLN A 72 -8.02 12.51 -15.00
CA GLN A 72 -7.00 12.75 -16.02
C GLN A 72 -6.02 13.88 -15.65
N THR A 73 -6.37 14.72 -14.67
CA THR A 73 -5.48 15.76 -14.13
C THR A 73 -4.62 15.27 -12.95
N CYS A 74 -4.89 14.06 -12.46
CA CYS A 74 -4.21 13.50 -11.31
C CYS A 74 -2.87 12.90 -11.70
N SER A 75 -1.85 13.16 -10.89
CA SER A 75 -0.60 12.39 -10.96
C SER A 75 -0.80 10.98 -10.38
N PRO A 76 0.03 10.00 -10.77
CA PRO A 76 0.02 8.67 -10.14
C PRO A 76 0.17 8.73 -8.61
N GLN A 77 0.93 9.69 -8.10
CA GLN A 77 1.10 9.91 -6.66
C GLN A 77 -0.19 10.41 -6.00
N ALA A 78 -0.94 11.30 -6.65
CA ALA A 78 -2.22 11.79 -6.15
C ALA A 78 -3.28 10.68 -6.13
N LEU A 79 -3.33 9.84 -7.18
CA LEU A 79 -4.20 8.65 -7.22
C LEU A 79 -3.86 7.68 -6.09
N ALA A 80 -2.58 7.33 -5.94
CA ALA A 80 -2.11 6.42 -4.89
C ALA A 80 -2.42 6.93 -3.48
N SER A 81 -2.08 8.19 -3.19
CA SER A 81 -2.30 8.80 -1.87
C SER A 81 -3.77 8.90 -1.52
N THR A 82 -4.62 9.25 -2.49
CA THR A 82 -6.07 9.29 -2.30
C THR A 82 -6.61 7.89 -2.03
N THR A 83 -6.27 6.91 -2.86
CA THR A 83 -6.75 5.53 -2.73
C THR A 83 -6.35 4.95 -1.38
N TRP A 84 -5.09 5.15 -0.98
CA TRP A 84 -4.59 4.76 0.33
C TRP A 84 -5.31 5.48 1.48
N ALA A 85 -5.57 6.78 1.37
CA ALA A 85 -6.27 7.52 2.41
C ALA A 85 -7.70 6.98 2.67
N PHE A 86 -8.43 6.65 1.61
CA PHE A 86 -9.74 5.99 1.73
C PHE A 86 -9.60 4.61 2.39
N ALA A 87 -8.59 3.84 2.01
CA ALA A 87 -8.31 2.53 2.57
C ALA A 87 -7.95 2.58 4.06
N ASP A 88 -7.01 3.45 4.45
CA ASP A 88 -6.53 3.63 5.82
C ASP A 88 -7.66 4.03 6.78
N LEU A 89 -8.50 4.99 6.35
CA LEU A 89 -9.71 5.41 7.08
C LEU A 89 -10.86 4.39 7.01
N ARG A 90 -10.68 3.26 6.33
CA ARG A 90 -11.70 2.21 6.14
C ARG A 90 -12.97 2.75 5.48
N VAL A 91 -12.84 3.67 4.53
CA VAL A 91 -13.93 4.19 3.71
C VAL A 91 -13.96 3.39 2.41
N ARG A 92 -14.85 2.40 2.36
CA ARG A 92 -15.07 1.58 1.17
C ARG A 92 -16.03 2.30 0.22
N ASP A 93 -15.48 3.07 -0.71
CA ASP A 93 -16.20 3.73 -1.78
C ASP A 93 -15.97 2.98 -3.10
N GLU A 94 -16.85 2.04 -3.44
CA GLU A 94 -16.63 1.16 -4.59
C GLU A 94 -16.70 1.89 -5.93
N LEU A 95 -17.51 2.94 -6.03
CA LEU A 95 -17.62 3.74 -7.26
C LEU A 95 -16.33 4.52 -7.52
N LEU A 96 -15.77 5.15 -6.49
CA LEU A 96 -14.47 5.82 -6.62
C LEU A 96 -13.35 4.83 -6.96
N MET A 97 -13.31 3.67 -6.30
CA MET A 97 -12.27 2.67 -6.55
C MET A 97 -12.36 2.11 -7.98
N ALA A 98 -13.58 1.89 -8.49
CA ALA A 98 -13.79 1.52 -9.88
C ALA A 98 -13.31 2.62 -10.84
N ALA A 99 -13.68 3.88 -10.60
CA ALA A 99 -13.26 5.00 -11.45
C ALA A 99 -11.72 5.18 -11.47
N ILE A 100 -11.05 5.05 -10.32
CA ILE A 100 -9.58 5.09 -10.25
C ILE A 100 -8.96 3.91 -10.99
N ALA A 101 -9.51 2.69 -10.83
CA ALA A 101 -9.02 1.51 -11.55
C ALA A 101 -9.16 1.69 -13.06
N ASP A 102 -10.33 2.12 -13.54
CA ASP A 102 -10.60 2.33 -14.96
C ASP A 102 -9.67 3.40 -15.55
N HIS A 103 -9.42 4.48 -14.81
CA HIS A 103 -8.47 5.50 -15.22
C HIS A 103 -7.02 4.97 -15.32
N ILE A 104 -6.56 4.22 -14.32
CA ILE A 104 -5.22 3.59 -14.34
C ILE A 104 -5.09 2.61 -15.50
N MET A 105 -6.14 1.82 -15.76
CA MET A 105 -6.16 0.88 -16.88
C MET A 105 -6.12 1.58 -18.24
N ALA A 106 -6.86 2.69 -18.38
CA ALA A 106 -6.85 3.50 -19.60
C ALA A 106 -5.50 4.20 -19.86
N ASP A 107 -4.76 4.55 -18.81
CA ASP A 107 -3.40 5.14 -18.89
C ASP A 107 -2.30 4.08 -19.12
N GLY A 108 -2.66 2.80 -19.22
CA GLY A 108 -1.68 1.72 -19.44
C GLY A 108 -0.90 1.33 -18.17
N GLY A 109 -1.49 1.51 -16.99
CA GLY A 109 -0.92 1.01 -15.74
C GLY A 109 0.05 1.96 -15.05
N MET A 110 -0.22 3.27 -15.08
CA MET A 110 0.64 4.32 -14.50
C MET A 110 2.09 4.28 -15.05
N PRO A 111 2.32 4.53 -16.35
CA PRO A 111 3.64 4.51 -16.98
C PRO A 111 4.66 5.47 -16.35
N THR A 112 4.20 6.53 -15.68
CA THR A 112 5.05 7.49 -14.94
C THR A 112 5.00 7.31 -13.41
N GLY A 113 4.31 6.27 -12.94
CA GLY A 113 4.16 5.96 -11.51
C GLY A 113 5.44 5.41 -10.89
N SER A 114 5.67 5.75 -9.61
CA SER A 114 6.75 5.17 -8.82
C SER A 114 6.37 3.79 -8.25
N PRO A 115 7.34 2.98 -7.80
CA PRO A 115 7.06 1.76 -7.03
C PRO A 115 6.08 1.95 -5.88
N GLN A 116 6.23 3.07 -5.16
CA GLN A 116 5.39 3.46 -4.05
C GLN A 116 3.94 3.70 -4.50
N SER A 117 3.73 4.40 -5.62
CA SER A 117 2.38 4.58 -6.16
C SER A 117 1.72 3.24 -6.50
N VAL A 118 2.45 2.33 -7.14
CA VAL A 118 1.93 1.01 -7.50
C VAL A 118 1.60 0.17 -6.26
N SER A 119 2.51 0.11 -5.31
CA SER A 119 2.33 -0.67 -4.07
C SER A 119 1.18 -0.13 -3.22
N MET A 120 1.02 1.20 -3.16
CA MET A 120 -0.08 1.86 -2.44
C MET A 120 -1.44 1.58 -3.09
N ILE A 121 -1.55 1.60 -4.42
CA ILE A 121 -2.81 1.24 -5.10
C ILE A 121 -3.17 -0.21 -4.77
N ALA A 122 -2.25 -1.16 -5.00
CA ALA A 122 -2.50 -2.57 -4.72
C ALA A 122 -2.87 -2.81 -3.24
N GLY A 123 -2.10 -2.22 -2.32
CA GLY A 123 -2.34 -2.31 -0.88
C GLY A 123 -3.69 -1.71 -0.46
N ALA A 124 -4.07 -0.57 -1.02
CA ALA A 124 -5.36 0.06 -0.73
C ALA A 124 -6.55 -0.82 -1.14
N PHE A 125 -6.49 -1.44 -2.32
CA PHE A 125 -7.51 -2.40 -2.78
C PHE A 125 -7.58 -3.62 -1.87
N ALA A 126 -6.44 -4.13 -1.40
CA ALA A 126 -6.39 -5.23 -0.44
C ALA A 126 -6.98 -4.85 0.94
N ILE A 127 -6.62 -3.69 1.48
CA ILE A 127 -7.17 -3.14 2.74
C ILE A 127 -8.69 -3.02 2.67
N LEU A 128 -9.21 -2.52 1.55
CA LEU A 128 -10.65 -2.36 1.31
C LEU A 128 -11.35 -3.66 0.93
N ARG A 129 -10.61 -4.75 0.67
CA ARG A 129 -11.11 -6.04 0.18
C ARG A 129 -11.89 -5.90 -1.13
N ILE A 130 -11.37 -5.11 -2.05
CA ILE A 130 -11.91 -4.93 -3.40
C ILE A 130 -10.99 -5.70 -4.34
N ARG A 131 -11.50 -6.82 -4.86
CA ARG A 131 -10.77 -7.65 -5.81
C ARG A 131 -11.03 -7.11 -7.23
N ASN A 132 -10.04 -6.43 -7.79
CA ASN A 132 -10.02 -6.02 -9.19
C ASN A 132 -8.84 -6.72 -9.88
N GLU A 133 -9.10 -7.91 -10.43
CA GLU A 133 -8.08 -8.72 -11.10
C GLU A 133 -7.46 -8.04 -12.33
N PRO A 134 -8.23 -7.41 -13.24
CA PRO A 134 -7.64 -6.69 -14.38
C PRO A 134 -6.64 -5.61 -13.98
N LEU A 135 -6.97 -4.80 -12.98
CA LEU A 135 -6.05 -3.78 -12.45
C LEU A 135 -4.78 -4.42 -11.89
N LEU A 136 -4.94 -5.46 -11.04
CA LEU A 136 -3.81 -6.14 -10.41
C LEU A 136 -2.94 -6.88 -11.45
N ALA A 137 -3.53 -7.43 -12.51
CA ALA A 137 -2.77 -8.00 -13.61
C ALA A 137 -1.93 -6.92 -14.29
N LEU A 138 -2.55 -5.79 -14.67
CA LEU A 138 -1.88 -4.68 -15.34
C LEU A 138 -0.75 -4.06 -14.50
N LEU A 139 -0.96 -3.88 -13.19
CA LEU A 139 0.09 -3.40 -12.29
C LEU A 139 1.23 -4.41 -12.18
N GLY A 140 0.90 -5.71 -12.20
CA GLY A 140 1.88 -6.79 -12.24
C GLY A 140 2.72 -6.70 -13.50
N ASP A 141 2.07 -6.73 -14.67
CA ASP A 141 2.64 -6.58 -16.01
C ASP A 141 3.57 -5.37 -16.10
N ARG A 142 3.10 -4.20 -15.67
CA ARG A 142 3.91 -2.98 -15.59
C ARG A 142 5.21 -3.19 -14.82
N ILE A 143 5.17 -3.88 -13.66
CA ILE A 143 6.36 -4.10 -12.85
C ILE A 143 7.39 -4.96 -13.59
N ILE A 144 6.95 -5.99 -14.33
CA ILE A 144 7.90 -6.91 -14.99
C ILE A 144 8.32 -6.45 -16.39
N GLU A 145 7.47 -5.72 -17.10
CA GLU A 145 7.75 -5.24 -18.46
C GLU A 145 8.66 -4.01 -18.46
N THR A 146 8.72 -3.28 -17.34
CA THR A 146 9.54 -2.07 -17.22
C THR A 146 10.96 -2.41 -16.77
N PRO A 147 11.97 -2.26 -17.65
CA PRO A 147 13.34 -2.63 -17.29
C PRO A 147 13.85 -1.82 -16.10
N GLY A 148 14.42 -2.49 -15.10
CA GLY A 148 14.98 -1.83 -13.93
C GLY A 148 13.95 -1.37 -12.88
N PHE A 149 12.64 -1.52 -13.14
CA PHE A 149 11.63 -0.94 -12.26
C PHE A 149 11.55 -1.67 -10.92
N ILE A 150 11.55 -3.00 -10.91
CA ILE A 150 11.53 -3.80 -9.68
C ILE A 150 12.79 -3.57 -8.83
N GLU A 151 13.92 -3.25 -9.42
CA GLU A 151 15.15 -2.90 -8.71
C GLU A 151 15.00 -1.61 -7.90
N THR A 152 14.13 -0.69 -8.33
CA THR A 152 13.85 0.58 -7.60
C THR A 152 12.88 0.42 -6.42
N PHE A 153 12.22 -0.73 -6.28
CA PHE A 153 11.36 -1.00 -5.14
C PHE A 153 12.17 -0.97 -3.85
N GLN A 154 11.60 -0.34 -2.82
CA GLN A 154 12.08 -0.44 -1.45
C GLN A 154 11.44 -1.65 -0.75
N ALA A 155 11.96 -2.02 0.42
CA ALA A 155 11.46 -3.16 1.21
C ALA A 155 9.95 -3.05 1.46
N GLN A 156 9.47 -1.86 1.83
CA GLN A 156 8.04 -1.58 2.03
C GLN A 156 7.20 -1.81 0.77
N ASP A 157 7.72 -1.50 -0.42
CA ASP A 157 6.98 -1.61 -1.68
C ASP A 157 6.81 -3.08 -2.04
N VAL A 158 7.87 -3.88 -1.87
CA VAL A 158 7.85 -5.33 -2.05
C VAL A 158 6.86 -5.97 -1.08
N ALA A 159 6.97 -5.66 0.21
CA ALA A 159 6.11 -6.24 1.24
C ALA A 159 4.64 -5.92 1.00
N THR A 160 4.33 -4.64 0.73
CA THR A 160 2.95 -4.19 0.48
C THR A 160 2.37 -4.82 -0.79
N THR A 161 3.16 -4.89 -1.86
CA THR A 161 2.72 -5.51 -3.13
C THR A 161 2.47 -7.00 -2.93
N ALA A 162 3.42 -7.74 -2.36
CA ALA A 162 3.25 -9.18 -2.10
C ALA A 162 2.02 -9.44 -1.22
N TRP A 163 1.91 -8.71 -0.10
CA TRP A 163 0.79 -8.80 0.82
C TRP A 163 -0.55 -8.51 0.15
N ALA A 164 -0.62 -7.52 -0.73
CA ALA A 164 -1.85 -7.15 -1.43
C ALA A 164 -2.35 -8.28 -2.34
N TYR A 165 -1.47 -8.85 -3.16
CA TYR A 165 -1.81 -9.95 -4.06
C TYR A 165 -2.22 -11.21 -3.30
N ALA A 166 -1.48 -11.55 -2.24
CA ALA A 166 -1.82 -12.66 -1.35
C ALA A 166 -3.20 -12.46 -0.68
N THR A 167 -3.45 -11.27 -0.13
CA THR A 167 -4.71 -10.94 0.56
C THR A 167 -5.91 -10.96 -0.37
N LEU A 168 -5.74 -10.53 -1.62
CA LEU A 168 -6.81 -10.55 -2.63
C LEU A 168 -6.96 -11.92 -3.30
N GLY A 169 -6.04 -12.87 -3.05
CA GLY A 169 -6.02 -14.18 -3.69
C GLY A 169 -5.77 -14.10 -5.20
N VAL A 170 -5.03 -13.08 -5.65
CA VAL A 170 -4.69 -12.86 -7.07
C VAL A 170 -3.27 -13.38 -7.30
N VAL A 171 -3.15 -14.43 -8.11
CA VAL A 171 -1.86 -15.06 -8.39
C VAL A 171 -1.33 -14.55 -9.72
N HIS A 172 -0.29 -13.70 -9.66
CA HIS A 172 0.41 -13.18 -10.84
C HIS A 172 1.83 -13.74 -10.93
N GLN A 173 1.97 -14.98 -11.43
CA GLN A 173 3.22 -15.76 -11.34
C GLN A 173 4.49 -15.00 -11.75
N PRO A 174 4.54 -14.25 -12.88
CA PRO A 174 5.73 -13.49 -13.24
C PRO A 174 6.13 -12.43 -12.20
N LEU A 175 5.13 -11.78 -11.58
CA LEU A 175 5.35 -10.76 -10.55
C LEU A 175 5.89 -11.42 -9.28
N VAL A 176 5.26 -12.51 -8.83
CA VAL A 176 5.67 -13.16 -7.58
C VAL A 176 7.10 -13.71 -7.71
N ALA A 177 7.47 -14.26 -8.87
CA ALA A 177 8.84 -14.67 -9.16
C ALA A 177 9.83 -13.49 -9.17
N ALA A 178 9.42 -12.34 -9.72
CA ALA A 178 10.24 -11.13 -9.73
C ALA A 178 10.44 -10.55 -8.32
N LEU A 179 9.39 -10.54 -7.48
CA LEU A 179 9.47 -10.13 -6.08
C LEU A 179 10.41 -11.06 -5.29
N SER A 180 10.27 -12.38 -5.43
CA SER A 180 11.20 -13.35 -4.80
C SER A 180 12.65 -13.10 -5.20
N ARG A 181 12.91 -12.88 -6.50
CA ARG A 181 14.26 -12.55 -7.00
C ARG A 181 14.78 -11.25 -6.39
N ARG A 182 13.94 -10.22 -6.32
CA ARG A 182 14.30 -8.92 -5.74
C ARG A 182 14.68 -9.05 -4.27
N VAL A 183 13.91 -9.82 -3.50
CA VAL A 183 14.20 -10.10 -2.07
C VAL A 183 15.55 -10.82 -1.92
N LYS A 184 15.85 -11.78 -2.79
CA LYS A 184 17.13 -12.53 -2.77
C LYS A 184 18.35 -11.73 -3.22
N ALA A 185 18.18 -10.50 -3.72
CA ALA A 185 19.30 -9.67 -4.15
C ALA A 185 20.30 -9.46 -3.00
N PRO A 186 21.63 -9.50 -3.26
CA PRO A 186 22.64 -9.35 -2.22
C PRO A 186 22.44 -8.09 -1.37
N GLY A 187 22.43 -8.26 -0.04
CA GLY A 187 22.27 -7.17 0.92
C GLY A 187 20.86 -6.57 1.02
N TYR A 188 19.92 -6.95 0.16
CA TYR A 188 18.61 -6.30 0.14
C TYR A 188 17.71 -6.69 1.31
N LEU A 189 17.74 -7.95 1.74
CA LEU A 189 17.02 -8.39 2.96
C LEU A 189 17.41 -7.61 4.23
N ALA A 190 18.62 -7.04 4.29
CA ALA A 190 19.05 -6.20 5.40
C ALA A 190 18.27 -4.89 5.50
N THR A 191 17.64 -4.45 4.41
CA THR A 191 16.84 -3.21 4.35
C THR A 191 15.43 -3.35 4.93
N PHE A 192 14.97 -4.58 5.18
CA PHE A 192 13.63 -4.83 5.69
C PHE A 192 13.58 -4.69 7.21
N ASP A 193 12.49 -4.12 7.70
CA ASP A 193 12.08 -4.25 9.10
C ASP A 193 11.38 -5.59 9.38
N ALA A 194 11.11 -5.87 10.66
CA ALA A 194 10.49 -7.13 11.08
C ALA A 194 9.09 -7.36 10.47
N THR A 195 8.28 -6.30 10.34
CA THR A 195 6.92 -6.41 9.79
C THR A 195 6.97 -6.68 8.30
N GLN A 196 7.80 -5.95 7.56
CA GLN A 196 7.98 -6.11 6.12
C GLN A 196 8.49 -7.51 5.77
N LEU A 197 9.44 -8.05 6.56
CA LEU A 197 9.91 -9.43 6.40
C LEU A 197 8.77 -10.43 6.60
N ALA A 198 8.02 -10.30 7.69
CA ALA A 198 6.96 -11.22 8.04
C ALA A 198 5.82 -11.21 7.01
N ASP A 199 5.38 -10.03 6.57
CA ASP A 199 4.34 -9.90 5.55
C ASP A 199 4.80 -10.43 4.20
N THR A 200 6.07 -10.21 3.81
CA THR A 200 6.62 -10.77 2.57
C THR A 200 6.68 -12.29 2.62
N ALA A 201 7.19 -12.86 3.71
CA ALA A 201 7.31 -14.30 3.89
C ALA A 201 5.94 -14.99 3.87
N TRP A 202 4.99 -14.44 4.63
CA TRP A 202 3.61 -14.90 4.63
C TRP A 202 3.00 -14.84 3.23
N ALA A 203 3.13 -13.71 2.55
CA ALA A 203 2.52 -13.49 1.24
C ALA A 203 3.05 -14.48 0.19
N LEU A 204 4.37 -14.73 0.15
CA LEU A 204 4.96 -15.65 -0.80
C LEU A 204 4.45 -17.09 -0.62
N VAL A 205 4.26 -17.52 0.64
CA VAL A 205 3.69 -18.83 0.96
C VAL A 205 2.22 -18.92 0.51
N GLN A 206 1.42 -17.88 0.77
CA GLN A 206 0.02 -17.83 0.31
C GLN A 206 -0.10 -17.84 -1.21
N LEU A 207 0.87 -17.23 -1.91
CA LEU A 207 0.96 -17.22 -3.37
C LEU A 207 1.59 -18.49 -3.95
N HIS A 208 1.75 -19.54 -3.14
CA HIS A 208 2.27 -20.84 -3.50
C HIS A 208 3.72 -20.85 -4.02
N ILE A 209 4.51 -19.83 -3.70
CA ILE A 209 5.96 -19.89 -3.90
C ILE A 209 6.58 -20.65 -2.73
N ARG A 210 7.12 -21.82 -3.06
CA ARG A 210 7.96 -22.62 -2.15
C ARG A 210 9.42 -22.35 -2.50
N ASP A 211 10.03 -21.42 -1.79
CA ASP A 211 11.44 -21.07 -1.93
C ASP A 211 12.15 -21.27 -0.59
N PRO A 212 12.65 -22.50 -0.30
CA PRO A 212 13.28 -22.81 0.97
C PRO A 212 14.51 -21.92 1.26
N ASP A 213 15.34 -21.63 0.25
CA ASP A 213 16.52 -20.75 0.42
C ASP A 213 16.11 -19.34 0.84
N LEU A 214 15.07 -18.77 0.22
CA LEU A 214 14.55 -17.48 0.63
C LEU A 214 14.02 -17.51 2.07
N MET A 215 13.33 -18.57 2.45
CA MET A 215 12.74 -18.69 3.78
C MET A 215 13.80 -18.89 4.86
N ASP A 216 14.85 -19.66 4.59
CA ASP A 216 16.00 -19.78 5.49
C ASP A 216 16.70 -18.43 5.68
N ARG A 217 16.83 -17.61 4.63
CA ARG A 217 17.37 -16.24 4.73
C ARG A 217 16.47 -15.31 5.54
N VAL A 218 15.15 -15.41 5.37
CA VAL A 218 14.19 -14.66 6.17
C VAL A 218 14.27 -15.10 7.65
N ALA A 219 14.36 -16.40 7.93
CA ALA A 219 14.53 -16.93 9.29
C ALA A 219 15.80 -16.38 9.93
N ALA A 220 16.94 -16.51 9.23
CA ALA A 220 18.22 -16.02 9.72
C ALA A 220 18.18 -14.53 10.03
N ARG A 221 17.60 -13.72 9.13
CA ARG A 221 17.42 -12.28 9.33
C ARG A 221 16.50 -11.97 10.51
N ALA A 222 15.39 -12.69 10.67
CA ALA A 222 14.46 -12.52 11.78
C ALA A 222 15.14 -12.81 13.14
N LEU A 223 16.02 -13.82 13.19
CA LEU A 223 16.74 -14.21 14.41
C LEU A 223 17.92 -13.27 14.76
N GLU A 224 18.25 -12.30 13.92
CA GLU A 224 19.31 -11.33 14.25
C GLU A 224 18.97 -10.54 15.52
N PRO A 225 19.94 -10.35 16.44
CA PRO A 225 19.72 -9.66 17.70
C PRO A 225 19.09 -8.27 17.51
N GLY A 226 17.95 -8.05 18.17
CA GLY A 226 17.25 -6.76 18.18
C GLY A 226 16.15 -6.61 17.13
N LEU A 227 16.10 -7.45 16.08
CA LEU A 227 15.05 -7.32 15.06
C LEU A 227 13.69 -7.82 15.57
N LEU A 228 13.64 -9.03 16.13
CA LEU A 228 12.42 -9.55 16.78
C LEU A 228 12.21 -9.03 18.21
N GLY A 229 13.26 -8.51 18.85
CA GLY A 229 13.17 -8.01 20.23
C GLY A 229 12.23 -6.81 20.40
N THR A 230 11.91 -6.12 19.30
CA THR A 230 10.94 -5.01 19.25
C THR A 230 9.67 -5.36 18.47
N ALA A 231 9.53 -6.61 18.03
CA ALA A 231 8.45 -7.01 17.15
C ALA A 231 7.12 -7.14 17.90
N HIS A 232 6.07 -6.60 17.29
CA HIS A 232 4.70 -6.75 17.75
C HIS A 232 4.18 -8.19 17.50
N ALA A 233 3.15 -8.59 18.25
CA ALA A 233 2.58 -9.95 18.16
C ALA A 233 2.16 -10.35 16.74
N HIS A 234 1.75 -9.41 15.89
CA HIS A 234 1.36 -9.71 14.51
C HIS A 234 2.53 -10.24 13.66
N VAL A 235 3.75 -9.78 13.93
CA VAL A 235 4.96 -10.22 13.22
C VAL A 235 5.21 -11.70 13.46
N LEU A 236 5.12 -12.12 14.73
CA LEU A 236 5.30 -13.52 15.12
C LEU A 236 4.24 -14.41 14.47
N VAL A 237 2.96 -14.02 14.56
CA VAL A 237 1.86 -14.77 13.93
C VAL A 237 2.08 -14.95 12.43
N ARG A 238 2.44 -13.87 11.72
CA ARG A 238 2.71 -13.91 10.28
C ARG A 238 3.85 -14.86 9.92
N LEU A 239 4.95 -14.81 10.66
CA LEU A 239 6.08 -15.73 10.45
C LEU A 239 5.64 -17.17 10.73
N THR A 240 4.99 -17.44 11.87
CA THR A 240 4.50 -18.78 12.19
C THR A 240 3.55 -19.33 11.12
N GLU A 241 2.60 -18.52 10.61
CA GLU A 241 1.72 -18.90 9.50
C GLU A 241 2.52 -19.23 8.23
N ALA A 242 3.56 -18.46 7.92
CA ALA A 242 4.42 -18.73 6.76
C ALA A 242 5.17 -20.07 6.90
N TYR A 243 5.83 -20.32 8.05
CA TYR A 243 6.61 -21.54 8.27
C TYR A 243 5.72 -22.80 8.38
N THR A 244 4.58 -22.70 9.07
CA THR A 244 3.60 -23.80 9.13
C THR A 244 3.04 -24.13 7.76
N GLY A 245 2.73 -23.12 6.92
CA GLY A 245 2.27 -23.32 5.55
C GLY A 245 3.27 -24.04 4.64
N MET A 246 4.57 -23.99 4.96
CA MET A 246 5.61 -24.74 4.25
C MET A 246 5.91 -26.13 4.82
N GLY A 247 5.34 -26.47 5.98
CA GLY A 247 5.71 -27.69 6.71
C GLY A 247 7.12 -27.64 7.31
N ILE A 248 7.71 -26.45 7.47
CA ILE A 248 9.02 -26.27 8.11
C ILE A 248 8.80 -25.88 9.58
N LEU A 249 9.24 -26.72 10.51
CA LEU A 249 9.18 -26.46 11.95
C LEU A 249 10.49 -25.81 12.42
N HIS A 250 10.62 -24.50 12.33
CA HIS A 250 11.76 -23.79 12.92
C HIS A 250 11.52 -23.58 14.42
N ARG A 251 12.12 -24.42 15.28
CA ARG A 251 11.88 -24.42 16.74
C ARG A 251 12.20 -23.10 17.45
N GLU A 252 13.03 -22.27 16.83
CA GLU A 252 13.44 -20.97 17.39
C GLU A 252 12.48 -19.82 17.02
N LEU A 253 11.49 -20.06 16.15
CA LEU A 253 10.48 -19.08 15.72
C LEU A 253 9.07 -19.37 16.25
N MET A 254 8.92 -20.38 17.12
CA MET A 254 7.67 -20.76 17.81
C MET A 254 7.80 -20.48 19.31
#